data_AF-A0A952AH88-F1
#
_entry.id   AF-A0A952AH88-F1
#
_cell.length_a   1.000
_cell.length_b   1.000
_cell.length_c   1.000
_cell.angle_alpha   90.00
_cell.angle_beta   90.00
_cell.angle_gamma   90.00
#
_symmetry.space_group_name_H-M   'P 1'
#
loop_
_entity.id
_entity.type
_entity.pdbx_description
1 polymer ?
#
loop_
_entity_poly.entity_id
_entity_poly.type
_entity_poly.pdbx_seq_one_letter_code
_entity_poly.pdbx_strand_id
1 'polypeptide(L)'
;NTFVRTTLRHPEFSIGWNFIVQLELTNEEKEYDTIQMTVADFYTTHFKKYGKETFVKTAFNNNETGALLQKQLEYIGLNDNKTLINKGFCSAAEILQFILEQKLALQHNDKDLVVMLHEIEYTLNNKQHYVSSLLELVGEDNHKTAMAKTVGLPLGIAAKLILENKINTTGLHIPVLPEIYTPVLNELRNQGVIFLEEEI
;
A
#
# COMPACT_ATOMS: atom_id res chain seq x y z
N ASN A 1 1.79 -28.75 1.08
CA ASN A 1 2.84 -28.30 2.04
C ASN A 1 3.32 -26.87 1.75
N THR A 2 2.48 -26.02 1.16
CA THR A 2 2.87 -24.66 0.77
C THR A 2 1.89 -23.69 1.40
N PHE A 3 2.40 -22.67 2.10
CA PHE A 3 1.59 -21.58 2.63
C PHE A 3 2.33 -20.28 2.35
N VAL A 4 1.72 -19.39 1.58
CA VAL A 4 2.32 -18.13 1.16
C VAL A 4 1.30 -17.03 1.34
N ARG A 5 1.71 -15.92 1.96
CA ARG A 5 0.93 -14.69 2.05
C ARG A 5 1.75 -13.56 1.44
N THR A 6 1.21 -12.90 0.42
CA THR A 6 1.91 -11.83 -0.33
C THR A 6 1.06 -10.56 -0.38
N THR A 7 1.59 -9.55 -1.05
CA THR A 7 0.89 -8.30 -1.33
C THR A 7 0.99 -8.02 -2.82
N LEU A 8 -0.11 -7.62 -3.43
CA LEU A 8 -0.17 -7.28 -4.85
C LEU A 8 0.27 -5.82 -5.09
N ARG A 9 1.08 -5.61 -6.11
CA ARG A 9 1.53 -4.30 -6.60
C ARG A 9 1.65 -4.34 -8.12
N HIS A 10 1.52 -3.19 -8.76
CA HIS A 10 1.89 -3.04 -10.16
C HIS A 10 3.39 -3.35 -10.33
N PRO A 11 3.84 -4.08 -11.37
CA PRO A 11 5.25 -4.46 -11.53
C PRO A 11 6.22 -3.27 -11.50
N GLU A 12 5.84 -2.17 -12.13
CA GLU A 12 6.64 -0.94 -12.17
C GLU A 12 6.81 -0.26 -10.81
N PHE A 13 5.88 -0.49 -9.86
CA PHE A 13 6.02 0.00 -8.49
C PHE A 13 7.22 -0.64 -7.82
N SER A 14 7.37 -1.97 -7.94
CA SER A 14 8.47 -2.70 -7.32
C SER A 14 9.84 -2.27 -7.87
N ILE A 15 9.90 -1.99 -9.18
CA ILE A 15 11.12 -1.48 -9.84
C ILE A 15 11.48 -0.09 -9.29
N GLY A 16 10.52 0.84 -9.30
CA GLY A 16 10.72 2.20 -8.79
C GLY A 16 11.05 2.25 -7.30
N TRP A 17 10.34 1.46 -6.48
CA TRP A 17 10.57 1.43 -5.05
C TRP A 17 11.94 0.84 -4.70
N ASN A 18 12.38 -0.21 -5.39
CA ASN A 18 13.74 -0.72 -5.25
C ASN A 18 14.79 0.35 -5.57
N PHE A 19 14.56 1.17 -6.60
CA PHE A 19 15.45 2.28 -6.93
C PHE A 19 15.48 3.35 -5.82
N ILE A 20 14.33 3.71 -5.24
CA ILE A 20 14.25 4.60 -4.07
C ILE A 20 15.08 4.08 -2.89
N VAL A 21 15.00 2.77 -2.60
CA VAL A 21 15.81 2.13 -1.55
C VAL A 21 17.31 2.22 -1.88
N GLN A 22 17.70 1.90 -3.11
CA GLN A 22 19.10 2.00 -3.56
C GLN A 22 19.65 3.43 -3.54
N LEU A 23 18.77 4.44 -3.59
CA LEU A 23 19.14 5.84 -3.44
C LEU A 23 19.32 6.27 -1.99
N GLU A 24 19.03 5.43 -0.99
CA GLU A 24 19.02 5.76 0.44
C GLU A 24 17.89 6.73 0.87
N LEU A 25 16.85 6.88 0.05
CA LEU A 25 15.74 7.79 0.32
C LEU A 25 14.79 7.29 1.42
N THR A 26 14.90 6.02 1.81
CA THR A 26 14.14 5.42 2.93
C THR A 26 14.92 5.43 4.24
N ASN A 27 16.06 6.11 4.32
CA ASN A 27 16.87 6.18 5.54
C ASN A 27 16.17 7.03 6.62
N GLU A 28 16.10 6.51 7.85
CA GLU A 28 15.42 7.14 8.99
C GLU A 28 16.34 8.00 9.88
N GLU A 29 17.64 8.02 9.62
CA GLU A 29 18.59 8.89 10.33
C GLU A 29 18.32 10.37 10.02
N LYS A 30 18.25 11.20 11.07
CA LYS A 30 17.97 12.64 10.94
C LYS A 30 19.24 13.40 10.57
N GLU A 31 19.21 14.03 9.40
CA GLU A 31 20.42 14.58 8.79
C GLU A 31 20.19 15.88 8.00
N TYR A 32 18.94 16.26 7.77
CA TYR A 32 18.58 17.38 6.89
C TYR A 32 17.92 18.48 7.69
N ASP A 33 18.53 19.66 7.73
CA ASP A 33 17.81 20.89 8.09
C ASP A 33 17.01 21.36 6.86
N THR A 34 15.69 21.25 6.95
CA THR A 34 14.79 21.48 5.81
C THR A 34 14.24 22.90 5.74
N ILE A 35 14.71 23.81 6.60
CA ILE A 35 14.29 25.21 6.59
C ILE A 35 14.75 25.88 5.29
N GLN A 36 13.81 26.42 4.53
CA GLN A 36 13.99 27.02 3.20
C GLN A 36 14.55 26.06 2.14
N MET A 37 14.57 24.75 2.41
CA MET A 37 15.01 23.74 1.45
C MET A 37 13.87 23.37 0.50
N THR A 38 14.10 23.46 -0.81
CA THR A 38 13.17 22.93 -1.80
C THR A 38 13.31 21.41 -1.95
N VAL A 39 12.31 20.76 -2.54
CA VAL A 39 12.40 19.31 -2.83
C VAL A 39 13.55 19.00 -3.80
N ALA A 40 13.78 19.82 -4.82
CA ALA A 40 14.92 19.67 -5.72
C ALA A 40 16.28 19.87 -5.02
N ASP A 41 16.36 20.83 -4.09
CA ASP A 41 17.56 21.01 -3.26
C ASP A 41 17.85 19.77 -2.43
N PHE A 42 16.81 19.19 -1.81
CA PHE A 42 16.94 17.94 -1.06
C PHE A 42 17.53 16.82 -1.91
N TYR A 43 16.96 16.55 -3.10
CA TYR A 43 17.50 15.50 -3.98
C TYR A 43 18.96 15.77 -4.36
N THR A 44 19.29 17.01 -4.70
CA THR A 44 20.66 17.41 -5.06
C THR A 44 21.63 17.19 -3.89
N THR A 45 21.27 17.66 -2.70
CA THR A 45 22.07 17.48 -1.48
C THR A 45 22.22 16.01 -1.13
N HIS A 46 21.13 15.24 -1.18
CA HIS A 46 21.11 13.81 -0.84
C HIS A 46 21.99 12.99 -1.80
N PHE A 47 21.85 13.18 -3.11
CA PHE A 47 22.66 12.44 -4.09
C PHE A 47 24.14 12.77 -3.99
N LYS A 48 24.49 14.03 -3.72
CA LYS A 48 25.89 14.40 -3.47
C LYS A 48 26.41 13.75 -2.20
N LYS A 49 25.63 13.77 -1.11
CA LYS A 49 26.02 13.22 0.19
C LYS A 49 26.30 11.71 0.12
N TYR A 50 25.44 10.95 -0.54
CA TYR A 50 25.56 9.49 -0.66
C TYR A 50 26.29 9.03 -1.93
N GLY A 51 26.88 9.96 -2.71
CA GLY A 51 27.61 9.64 -3.94
C GLY A 51 26.74 9.00 -5.04
N LYS A 52 25.44 9.29 -5.08
CA LYS A 52 24.47 8.70 -6.00
C LYS A 52 24.35 9.44 -7.34
N GLU A 53 25.04 10.57 -7.54
CA GLU A 53 24.94 11.38 -8.76
C GLU A 53 25.24 10.56 -10.04
N THR A 54 26.36 9.83 -10.06
CA THR A 54 26.74 8.98 -11.19
C THR A 54 25.79 7.79 -11.33
N PHE A 55 25.33 7.23 -10.21
CA PHE A 55 24.38 6.12 -10.19
C PHE A 55 23.04 6.52 -10.84
N VAL A 56 22.47 7.66 -10.46
CA VAL A 56 21.23 8.21 -11.05
C VAL A 56 21.42 8.47 -12.55
N LYS A 57 22.49 9.17 -12.95
CA LYS A 57 22.77 9.45 -14.37
C LYS A 57 22.89 8.17 -15.20
N THR A 58 23.55 7.14 -14.65
CA THR A 58 23.72 5.86 -15.31
C THR A 58 22.39 5.12 -15.41
N ALA A 59 21.60 5.10 -14.34
CA ALA A 59 20.29 4.47 -14.31
C ALA A 59 19.34 5.08 -15.35
N PHE A 60 19.34 6.40 -15.52
CA PHE A 60 18.47 7.09 -16.50
C PHE A 60 18.84 6.82 -17.96
N ASN A 61 20.12 6.63 -18.25
CA ASN A 61 20.59 6.34 -19.61
C ASN A 61 20.34 4.90 -20.07
N ASN A 62 19.78 4.03 -19.21
CA ASN A 62 19.54 2.62 -19.54
C ASN A 62 18.17 2.41 -20.20
N ASN A 63 18.12 2.12 -21.50
CA ASN A 63 16.96 1.54 -22.20
C ASN A 63 15.58 2.08 -21.74
N GLU A 64 14.56 1.22 -21.70
CA GLU A 64 13.20 1.59 -21.28
C GLU A 64 13.07 1.74 -19.75
N THR A 65 13.78 0.91 -18.97
CA THR A 65 13.74 0.97 -17.50
C THR A 65 14.26 2.30 -16.96
N GLY A 66 15.32 2.85 -17.56
CA GLY A 66 15.89 4.13 -17.17
C GLY A 66 14.93 5.28 -17.42
N ALA A 67 14.24 5.27 -18.56
CA ALA A 67 13.19 6.25 -18.87
C ALA A 67 12.02 6.16 -17.88
N LEU A 68 11.60 4.95 -17.50
CA LEU A 68 10.58 4.74 -16.46
C LEU A 68 11.02 5.32 -15.11
N LEU A 69 12.24 4.97 -14.65
CA LEU A 69 12.77 5.44 -13.36
C LEU A 69 12.92 6.96 -13.34
N GLN A 70 13.40 7.56 -14.43
CA GLN A 70 13.48 9.01 -14.56
C GLN A 70 12.10 9.64 -14.42
N LYS A 71 11.11 9.16 -15.18
CA LYS A 71 9.74 9.68 -15.11
C LYS A 71 9.13 9.55 -13.73
N GLN A 72 9.36 8.42 -13.05
CA GLN A 72 8.89 8.20 -11.68
C GLN A 72 9.53 9.19 -10.70
N LEU A 73 10.85 9.39 -10.76
CA LEU A 73 11.57 10.31 -9.86
C LEU A 73 11.19 11.77 -10.12
N GLU A 74 11.03 12.16 -11.40
CA GLU A 74 10.51 13.46 -11.81
C GLU A 74 9.10 13.70 -11.30
N TYR A 75 8.22 12.70 -11.37
CA TYR A 75 6.85 12.78 -10.84
C TYR A 75 6.85 13.05 -9.33
N ILE A 76 7.73 12.40 -8.58
CA ILE A 76 7.90 12.66 -7.14
C ILE A 76 8.83 13.87 -6.85
N GLY A 77 9.01 14.77 -7.81
CA GLY A 77 9.54 16.10 -7.53
C GLY A 77 11.05 16.26 -7.66
N LEU A 78 11.76 15.37 -8.39
CA LEU A 78 13.19 15.53 -8.68
C LEU A 78 13.58 16.96 -9.09
N ASN A 79 12.73 17.62 -9.88
CA ASN A 79 12.94 18.96 -10.43
C ASN A 79 12.06 20.04 -9.76
N ASP A 80 11.46 19.74 -8.61
CA ASP A 80 10.55 20.64 -7.89
C ASP A 80 11.32 21.68 -7.06
N ASN A 81 11.68 22.78 -7.72
CA ASN A 81 12.35 23.94 -7.12
C ASN A 81 11.39 24.93 -6.43
N LYS A 82 10.10 24.57 -6.28
CA LYS A 82 9.06 25.49 -5.77
C LYS A 82 8.55 25.05 -4.40
N THR A 83 8.36 23.76 -4.20
CA THR A 83 7.82 23.22 -2.96
C THR A 83 8.88 23.27 -1.86
N LEU A 84 8.64 24.09 -0.84
CA LEU A 84 9.47 24.17 0.36
C LEU A 84 9.09 23.06 1.34
N ILE A 85 10.08 22.37 1.90
CA ILE A 85 9.85 21.28 2.86
C ILE A 85 9.50 21.84 4.24
N ASN A 86 10.35 22.69 4.83
CA ASN A 86 10.09 23.42 6.08
C ASN A 86 9.56 22.55 7.25
N LYS A 87 10.08 21.33 7.43
CA LYS A 87 9.72 20.41 8.53
C LYS A 87 10.73 20.42 9.69
N GLY A 88 11.75 21.28 9.63
CA GLY A 88 12.85 21.31 10.60
C GLY A 88 13.89 20.23 10.31
N PHE A 89 14.41 19.60 11.37
CA PHE A 89 15.46 18.57 11.24
C PHE A 89 14.84 17.19 11.00
N CYS A 90 15.04 16.66 9.78
CA CYS A 90 14.37 15.47 9.28
C CYS A 90 15.32 14.40 8.75
N SER A 91 14.81 13.18 8.64
CA SER A 91 15.42 12.08 7.87
C SER A 91 15.03 12.12 6.40
N ALA A 92 15.74 11.35 5.57
CA ALA A 92 15.38 11.19 4.16
C ALA A 92 13.98 10.55 4.02
N ALA A 93 13.65 9.58 4.87
CA ALA A 93 12.34 8.94 4.90
C ALA A 93 11.20 9.92 5.25
N GLU A 94 11.40 10.80 6.23
CA GLU A 94 10.41 11.83 6.61
C GLU A 94 10.17 12.83 5.46
N ILE A 95 11.23 13.18 4.72
CA ILE A 95 11.14 14.06 3.54
C ILE A 95 10.46 13.35 2.38
N LEU A 96 10.82 12.08 2.12
CA LEU A 96 10.18 11.26 1.10
C LEU A 96 8.69 11.10 1.40
N GLN A 97 8.30 10.82 2.65
CA GLN A 97 6.90 10.76 3.06
C GLN A 97 6.17 12.07 2.75
N PHE A 98 6.74 13.22 3.12
CA PHE A 98 6.17 14.53 2.82
C PHE A 98 5.92 14.73 1.31
N ILE A 99 6.85 14.29 0.47
CA ILE A 99 6.71 14.35 -0.99
C ILE A 99 5.58 13.42 -1.46
N LEU A 100 5.58 12.16 -1.03
CA LEU A 100 4.65 11.13 -1.51
C LEU A 100 3.21 11.42 -1.07
N GLU A 101 2.99 11.91 0.15
CA GLU A 101 1.66 12.29 0.64
C GLU A 101 1.00 13.38 -0.22
N GLN A 102 1.79 14.21 -0.90
CA GLN A 102 1.27 15.22 -1.82
C GLN A 102 1.12 14.69 -3.25
N LYS A 103 2.12 13.97 -3.76
CA LYS A 103 2.16 13.54 -5.17
C LYS A 103 1.33 12.29 -5.46
N LEU A 104 1.11 11.43 -4.47
CA LEU A 104 0.39 10.16 -4.60
C LEU A 104 -0.99 10.18 -3.91
N ALA A 105 -1.48 11.35 -3.49
CA ALA A 105 -2.83 11.49 -2.97
C ALA A 105 -3.88 11.23 -4.06
N LEU A 106 -4.95 10.51 -3.69
CA LEU A 106 -6.13 10.36 -4.53
C LEU A 106 -6.79 11.73 -4.76
N GLN A 107 -6.96 12.09 -6.03
CA GLN A 107 -7.71 13.28 -6.43
C GLN A 107 -9.21 13.03 -6.29
N HIS A 108 -10.02 14.10 -6.31
CA HIS A 108 -11.45 14.03 -5.98
C HIS A 108 -12.25 12.91 -6.66
N ASN A 109 -11.95 12.64 -7.94
CA ASN A 109 -12.65 11.63 -8.75
C ASN A 109 -11.88 10.31 -8.88
N ASP A 110 -10.71 10.19 -8.25
CA ASP A 110 -9.94 8.94 -8.25
C ASP A 110 -10.62 7.90 -7.36
N LYS A 111 -10.42 6.64 -7.72
CA LYS A 111 -10.95 5.48 -7.00
C LYS A 111 -9.80 4.57 -6.63
N ASP A 112 -9.87 3.95 -5.46
CA ASP A 112 -8.99 2.85 -5.10
C ASP A 112 -9.61 1.50 -5.47
N LEU A 113 -8.79 0.46 -5.37
CA LEU A 113 -9.17 -0.91 -5.63
C LEU A 113 -8.56 -1.80 -4.53
N VAL A 114 -9.39 -2.65 -3.94
CA VAL A 114 -8.95 -3.76 -3.08
C VAL A 114 -9.14 -5.05 -3.86
N VAL A 115 -8.04 -5.79 -4.01
CA VAL A 115 -8.04 -7.16 -4.53
C VAL A 115 -7.48 -8.09 -3.46
N MET A 116 -8.21 -9.15 -3.15
CA MET A 116 -7.76 -10.22 -2.27
C MET A 116 -8.09 -11.56 -2.93
N LEU A 117 -7.08 -12.41 -3.07
CA LEU A 117 -7.20 -13.73 -3.66
C LEU A 117 -6.70 -14.77 -2.66
N HIS A 118 -7.55 -15.75 -2.36
CA HIS A 118 -7.12 -16.99 -1.72
C HIS A 118 -7.14 -18.11 -2.76
N GLU A 119 -6.09 -18.93 -2.76
CA GLU A 119 -5.98 -20.12 -3.60
C GLU A 119 -5.63 -21.30 -2.70
N ILE A 120 -6.45 -22.35 -2.76
CA ILE A 120 -6.34 -23.50 -1.87
C ILE A 120 -6.36 -24.78 -2.70
N GLU A 121 -5.23 -25.47 -2.71
CA GLU A 121 -5.10 -26.82 -3.26
C GLU A 121 -5.17 -27.85 -2.14
N TYR A 122 -6.03 -28.87 -2.30
CA TYR A 122 -6.15 -29.95 -1.32
C TYR A 122 -6.49 -31.29 -1.97
N THR A 123 -6.20 -32.37 -1.24
CA THR A 123 -6.56 -33.73 -1.65
C THR A 123 -7.71 -34.25 -0.81
N LEU A 124 -8.78 -34.70 -1.46
CA LEU A 124 -9.93 -35.34 -0.81
C LEU A 124 -10.25 -36.65 -1.54
N ASN A 125 -10.35 -37.76 -0.81
CA ASN A 125 -10.61 -39.09 -1.39
C ASN A 125 -9.64 -39.47 -2.53
N ASN A 126 -8.35 -39.15 -2.37
CA ASN A 126 -7.29 -39.32 -3.38
C ASN A 126 -7.49 -38.54 -4.70
N LYS A 127 -8.39 -37.55 -4.72
CA LYS A 127 -8.56 -36.60 -5.83
C LYS A 127 -8.02 -35.24 -5.44
N GLN A 128 -7.35 -34.56 -6.36
CA GLN A 128 -6.93 -33.18 -6.18
C GLN A 128 -8.13 -32.26 -6.43
N HIS A 129 -8.22 -31.21 -5.60
CA HIS A 129 -9.22 -30.17 -5.67
C HIS A 129 -8.52 -28.82 -5.60
N TYR A 130 -9.10 -27.84 -6.26
CA TYR A 130 -8.66 -26.46 -6.22
C TYR A 130 -9.85 -25.56 -5.91
N VAL A 131 -9.64 -24.60 -5.00
CA VAL A 131 -10.62 -23.56 -4.67
C VAL A 131 -9.94 -22.21 -4.75
N SER A 132 -10.58 -21.27 -5.45
CA SER A 132 -10.21 -19.85 -5.42
C SER A 132 -11.31 -19.04 -4.72
N SER A 133 -10.91 -17.98 -4.03
CA SER A 133 -11.83 -17.02 -3.39
C SER A 133 -11.33 -15.61 -3.65
N LEU A 134 -12.04 -14.86 -4.49
CA LEU A 134 -11.67 -13.53 -4.97
C LEU A 134 -12.59 -12.47 -4.38
N LEU A 135 -12.01 -11.46 -3.73
CA LEU A 135 -12.65 -10.18 -3.46
C LEU A 135 -12.04 -9.14 -4.40
N GLU A 136 -12.89 -8.51 -5.20
CA GLU A 136 -12.56 -7.33 -5.99
C GLU A 136 -13.55 -6.21 -5.62
N LEU A 137 -13.05 -5.11 -5.06
CA LEU A 137 -13.89 -4.00 -4.65
C LEU A 137 -13.27 -2.66 -5.06
N VAL A 138 -14.00 -1.91 -5.88
CA VAL A 138 -13.63 -0.56 -6.30
C VAL A 138 -14.29 0.48 -5.38
N GLY A 139 -13.54 1.49 -4.97
CA GLY A 139 -14.04 2.62 -4.20
C GLY A 139 -15.02 3.49 -5.00
N GLU A 140 -15.79 4.33 -4.30
CA GLU A 140 -16.69 5.28 -4.95
C GLU A 140 -15.97 6.56 -5.39
N ASP A 141 -15.12 7.09 -4.51
CA ASP A 141 -14.35 8.33 -4.68
C ASP A 141 -13.16 8.35 -3.69
N ASN A 142 -12.46 9.49 -3.60
CA ASN A 142 -11.30 9.65 -2.72
C ASN A 142 -11.59 9.65 -1.21
N HIS A 143 -12.87 9.75 -0.80
CA HIS A 143 -13.29 9.67 0.60
C HIS A 143 -13.90 8.29 0.93
N LYS A 144 -14.77 7.79 0.06
CA LYS A 144 -15.46 6.49 0.20
C LYS A 144 -14.68 5.40 -0.54
N THR A 145 -13.50 5.12 -0.03
CA THR A 145 -12.57 4.14 -0.60
C THR A 145 -12.97 2.69 -0.30
N ALA A 146 -12.60 1.76 -1.18
CA ALA A 146 -12.70 0.32 -0.94
C ALA A 146 -11.89 -0.11 0.29
N MET A 147 -10.72 0.50 0.52
CA MET A 147 -9.94 0.31 1.74
C MET A 147 -10.72 0.74 2.99
N ALA A 148 -11.33 1.94 3.00
CA ALA A 148 -12.10 2.41 4.15
C ALA A 148 -13.30 1.50 4.44
N LYS A 149 -13.99 1.00 3.40
CA LYS A 149 -15.07 0.02 3.55
C LYS A 149 -14.55 -1.30 4.13
N THR A 150 -13.51 -1.89 3.54
CA THR A 150 -13.02 -3.23 3.92
C THR A 150 -12.29 -3.27 5.26
N VAL A 151 -11.86 -2.12 5.80
CA VAL A 151 -11.26 -2.02 7.13
C VAL A 151 -12.27 -1.54 8.18
N GLY A 152 -13.04 -0.49 7.86
CA GLY A 152 -13.95 0.15 8.81
C GLY A 152 -15.23 -0.65 9.07
N LEU A 153 -15.82 -1.26 8.04
CA LEU A 153 -17.07 -2.00 8.20
C LEU A 153 -16.91 -3.25 9.08
N PRO A 154 -15.89 -4.12 8.91
CA PRO A 154 -15.74 -5.27 9.81
C PRO A 154 -15.63 -4.86 11.28
N LEU A 155 -14.89 -3.77 11.57
CA LEU A 155 -14.76 -3.22 12.92
C LEU A 155 -16.12 -2.74 13.46
N GLY A 156 -16.82 -1.90 12.70
CA GLY A 156 -18.12 -1.35 13.11
C GLY A 156 -19.19 -2.43 13.32
N ILE A 157 -19.24 -3.42 12.41
CA ILE A 157 -20.14 -4.56 12.48
C ILE A 157 -19.83 -5.41 13.72
N ALA A 158 -18.56 -5.77 13.94
CA ALA A 158 -18.18 -6.56 15.12
C ALA A 158 -18.52 -5.83 16.43
N ALA A 159 -18.23 -4.52 16.52
CA ALA A 159 -18.58 -3.71 17.69
C ALA A 159 -20.10 -3.70 17.93
N LYS A 160 -20.90 -3.51 16.89
CA LYS A 160 -22.37 -3.57 16.97
C LYS A 160 -22.85 -4.95 17.44
N LEU A 161 -22.32 -6.03 16.88
CA LEU A 161 -22.72 -7.40 17.23
C LEU A 161 -22.36 -7.78 18.69
N ILE A 162 -21.25 -7.24 19.22
CA ILE A 162 -20.89 -7.38 20.64
C ILE A 162 -21.92 -6.64 21.52
N LEU A 163 -22.26 -5.40 21.17
CA LEU A 163 -23.26 -4.61 21.93
C LEU A 163 -24.67 -5.23 21.88
N GLU A 164 -25.00 -5.92 20.80
CA GLU A 164 -26.26 -6.66 20.63
C GLU A 164 -26.25 -8.04 21.30
N ASN A 165 -25.18 -8.44 22.00
CA ASN A 165 -24.98 -9.77 22.60
C ASN A 165 -25.08 -10.94 21.58
N LYS A 166 -24.75 -10.67 20.31
CA LYS A 166 -24.67 -11.70 19.25
C LYS A 166 -23.30 -12.36 19.18
N ILE A 167 -22.27 -11.70 19.71
CA ILE A 167 -20.94 -12.25 19.95
C ILE A 167 -20.70 -12.17 21.46
N ASN A 168 -20.63 -13.32 22.12
CA ASN A 168 -20.53 -13.43 23.57
C ASN A 168 -19.16 -13.95 24.04
N THR A 169 -18.32 -14.42 23.11
CA THR A 169 -16.95 -14.84 23.40
C THR A 169 -16.18 -13.75 24.14
N THR A 170 -15.64 -14.08 25.31
CA THR A 170 -14.85 -13.18 26.17
C THR A 170 -13.35 -13.41 26.05
N GLY A 171 -12.55 -12.38 26.32
CA GLY A 171 -11.08 -12.45 26.28
C GLY A 171 -10.50 -11.78 25.03
N LEU A 172 -9.22 -12.03 24.77
CA LEU A 172 -8.53 -11.49 23.59
C LEU A 172 -8.61 -12.50 22.44
N HIS A 173 -9.28 -12.12 21.35
CA HIS A 173 -9.50 -12.99 20.19
C HIS A 173 -9.17 -12.30 18.88
N ILE A 174 -8.62 -13.07 17.94
CA ILE A 174 -8.58 -12.76 16.51
C ILE A 174 -9.82 -13.38 15.83
N PRO A 175 -10.27 -12.91 14.64
CA PRO A 175 -11.54 -13.32 14.04
C PRO A 175 -11.49 -14.68 13.33
N VAL A 176 -11.03 -15.72 14.04
CA VAL A 176 -10.94 -17.11 13.54
C VAL A 176 -12.07 -18.00 14.05
N LEU A 177 -12.89 -17.50 14.99
CA LEU A 177 -14.00 -18.23 15.56
C LEU A 177 -15.28 -18.06 14.70
N PRO A 178 -16.02 -19.13 14.39
CA PRO A 178 -17.26 -19.03 13.61
C PRO A 178 -18.30 -18.08 14.20
N GLU A 179 -18.39 -18.02 15.54
CA GLU A 179 -19.25 -17.07 16.26
C GLU A 179 -18.93 -15.60 15.89
N ILE A 180 -17.67 -15.30 15.57
CA ILE A 180 -17.23 -13.96 15.18
C ILE A 180 -17.38 -13.77 13.66
N TYR A 181 -16.71 -14.60 12.84
CA TYR A 181 -16.62 -14.33 11.41
C TYR A 181 -17.95 -14.55 10.68
N THR A 182 -18.79 -15.51 11.09
CA THR A 182 -20.04 -15.83 10.38
C THR A 182 -21.02 -14.66 10.37
N PRO A 183 -21.41 -14.07 11.51
CA PRO A 183 -22.32 -12.92 11.49
C PRO A 183 -21.67 -11.68 10.86
N VAL A 184 -20.36 -11.48 11.02
CA VAL A 184 -19.64 -10.35 10.40
C VAL A 184 -19.65 -10.47 8.87
N LEU A 185 -19.31 -11.63 8.31
CA LEU A 185 -19.32 -11.86 6.86
C LEU A 185 -20.73 -11.76 6.26
N ASN A 186 -21.75 -12.22 6.98
CA ASN A 186 -23.14 -12.09 6.53
C ASN A 186 -23.59 -10.63 6.42
N GLU A 187 -23.18 -9.77 7.34
CA GLU A 187 -23.51 -8.35 7.27
C GLU A 187 -22.64 -7.59 6.26
N LEU A 188 -21.36 -7.96 6.12
CA LEU A 188 -20.47 -7.44 5.09
C LEU A 188 -20.99 -7.71 3.67
N ARG A 189 -21.60 -8.88 3.44
CA ARG A 189 -22.24 -9.22 2.16
C ARG A 189 -23.33 -8.21 1.79
N ASN A 190 -24.10 -7.73 2.77
CA ASN A 190 -25.15 -6.72 2.55
C ASN A 190 -24.56 -5.33 2.21
N GLN A 191 -23.28 -5.11 2.50
CA GLN A 191 -22.52 -3.89 2.16
C GLN A 191 -21.72 -4.04 0.86
N GLY A 192 -21.91 -5.14 0.11
CA GLY A 192 -21.21 -5.39 -1.14
C GLY A 192 -19.77 -5.91 -0.99
N VAL A 193 -19.34 -6.27 0.23
CA VAL A 193 -18.06 -6.95 0.44
C VAL A 193 -18.30 -8.44 0.32
N ILE A 194 -18.04 -8.98 -0.88
CA ILE A 194 -18.39 -10.35 -1.27
C ILE A 194 -17.15 -11.03 -1.85
N PHE A 195 -16.88 -12.24 -1.39
CA PHE A 195 -15.91 -13.13 -2.03
C PHE A 195 -16.64 -14.02 -3.03
N LEU A 196 -16.10 -14.09 -4.25
CA LEU A 196 -16.54 -15.00 -5.30
C LEU A 196 -15.69 -16.26 -5.21
N GLU A 197 -16.34 -17.40 -5.02
CA GLU A 197 -15.67 -18.69 -4.87
C GLU A 197 -15.87 -19.54 -6.13
N GLU A 198 -14.78 -20.13 -6.62
CA GLU A 198 -14.79 -21.08 -7.72
C GLU A 198 -14.11 -22.39 -7.28
N GLU A 199 -14.76 -23.53 -7.56
CA GLU A 199 -14.24 -24.87 -7.27
C GLU A 199 -13.97 -25.62 -8.58
N ILE A 200 -12.78 -26.24 -8.69
CA ILE A 200 -12.35 -27.06 -9.83
C ILE A 200 -11.88 -28.44 -9.35
#